data_AF-A0A962TL45-F1
#
_entry.id   AF-A0A962TL45-F1
#
_cell.length_a   1.000
_cell.length_b   1.000
_cell.length_c   1.000
_cell.angle_alpha   90.00
_cell.angle_beta   90.00
_cell.angle_gamma   90.00
#
_symmetry.space_group_name_H-M   'P 1'
#
loop_
_entity.id
_entity.type
_entity.pdbx_description
1 polymer ?
#
loop_
_entity_poly.entity_id
_entity_poly.type
_entity_poly.pdbx_seq_one_letter_code
_entity_poly.pdbx_strand_id
1 'polypeptide(L)' 'MHPDQLKRLASQVLTLEAQAVEQLKSRIDDGFVHACDLMLHCQGRIVVLGIGKSGHIGGK' A
#
# COMPACT_ATOMS: atom_id res chain seq x y z
N MET A 1 22.40 20.45 -11.76
CA MET A 1 21.15 19.66 -11.80
C MET A 1 20.21 20.32 -12.80
N HIS A 2 19.75 19.61 -13.83
CA HIS A 2 18.86 20.20 -14.85
C HIS A 2 17.39 20.21 -14.36
N PRO A 3 16.71 21.37 -14.24
CA PRO A 3 15.36 21.46 -13.70
C PRO A 3 14.33 20.57 -14.42
N ASP A 4 14.42 20.44 -15.74
CA ASP A 4 13.48 19.63 -16.52
C ASP A 4 13.65 18.13 -16.26
N GLN A 5 14.88 17.69 -15.98
CA GLN A 5 15.15 16.31 -15.59
C GLN A 5 14.52 15.97 -14.23
N LEU A 6 14.55 16.92 -13.28
CA LEU A 6 13.91 16.74 -11.97
C LEU A 6 12.39 16.65 -12.09
N LYS A 7 11.76 17.55 -12.87
CA LYS A 7 10.31 17.52 -13.13
C LYS A 7 9.88 16.21 -13.77
N ARG A 8 10.63 15.74 -14.78
CA ARG A 8 10.36 14.46 -15.44
C ARG A 8 10.46 13.29 -14.48
N LEU A 9 11.51 13.24 -13.66
CA LEU A 9 11.69 12.15 -12.69
C LEU A 9 10.56 12.13 -11.66
N ALA A 10 10.17 13.28 -11.12
CA ALA A 10 9.07 13.38 -10.17
C ALA A 10 7.74 12.88 -10.79
N SER A 11 7.43 13.31 -12.01
CA SER A 11 6.24 12.85 -12.73
C SER A 11 6.27 11.34 -13.02
N GLN A 12 7.44 10.79 -13.37
CA GLN A 12 7.61 9.35 -13.58
C GLN A 12 7.37 8.54 -12.31
N VAL A 13 7.94 8.97 -11.17
CA VAL A 13 7.71 8.31 -9.87
C VAL A 13 6.22 8.29 -9.54
N LEU A 14 5.55 9.45 -9.63
CA LEU A 14 4.10 9.51 -9.35
C LEU A 14 3.28 8.62 -10.28
N THR A 15 3.66 8.54 -11.55
CA THR A 15 2.98 7.67 -12.54
C THR A 15 3.14 6.20 -12.18
N LEU A 16 4.34 5.77 -11.80
CA LEU A 16 4.63 4.40 -11.40
C LEU A 16 3.86 4.00 -10.13
N GLU A 17 3.85 4.88 -9.12
CA GLU A 17 3.10 4.63 -7.88
C GLU A 17 1.59 4.56 -8.13
N ALA A 18 1.05 5.44 -8.98
CA ALA A 18 -0.36 5.39 -9.36
C ALA A 18 -0.73 4.08 -10.08
N GLN A 19 0.13 3.61 -11.00
CA GLN A 19 -0.07 2.32 -11.67
C GLN A 19 -0.01 1.15 -10.70
N ALA A 20 0.91 1.18 -9.74
CA ALA A 20 1.01 0.14 -8.71
C ALA A 20 -0.25 0.07 -7.85
N VAL A 21 -0.82 1.22 -7.46
CA VAL A 21 -2.09 1.28 -6.72
C VAL A 21 -3.26 0.78 -7.58
N GLU A 22 -3.33 1.17 -8.86
CA GLU A 22 -4.39 0.73 -9.77
C GLU A 22 -4.41 -0.81 -9.91
N GLN A 23 -3.24 -1.44 -9.98
CA GLN A 23 -3.12 -2.91 -10.05
C GLN A 23 -3.69 -3.62 -8.81
N LEU A 24 -3.71 -2.96 -7.64
CA LEU A 24 -4.27 -3.54 -6.41
C LEU A 24 -5.77 -3.79 -6.50
N LYS A 25 -6.51 -3.13 -7.40
CA LYS A 25 -7.95 -3.37 -7.58
C LYS A 25 -8.26 -4.85 -7.86
N SER A 26 -7.39 -5.53 -8.59
CA SER A 26 -7.52 -6.96 -8.88
C SER A 26 -7.41 -7.88 -7.66
N ARG A 27 -6.90 -7.37 -6.53
CA ARG A 27 -6.77 -8.10 -5.26
C ARG A 27 -7.95 -7.86 -4.32
N ILE A 28 -8.93 -7.07 -4.73
CA ILE A 28 -10.18 -6.87 -3.99
C ILE A 28 -11.14 -7.99 -4.42
N ASP A 29 -10.86 -9.19 -3.94
CA ASP A 29 -11.59 -10.42 -4.24
C ASP A 29 -12.23 -11.02 -2.97
N ASP A 30 -12.76 -12.24 -3.05
CA ASP A 30 -13.37 -12.92 -1.90
C ASP A 30 -12.38 -13.14 -0.74
N GLY A 31 -11.08 -13.25 -1.03
CA GLY A 31 -10.04 -13.33 -0.01
C GLY A 31 -9.90 -12.03 0.78
N PHE A 32 -10.02 -10.87 0.11
CA PHE A 32 -10.09 -9.56 0.77
C PHE A 32 -11.32 -9.47 1.69
N VAL A 33 -12.50 -9.86 1.19
CA VAL A 33 -13.75 -9.85 1.99
C VAL A 33 -13.60 -10.76 3.22
N HIS A 34 -13.07 -11.97 3.03
CA HIS A 34 -12.85 -12.91 4.13
C HIS A 34 -11.88 -12.36 5.19
N ALA A 35 -10.79 -11.69 4.77
CA ALA A 35 -9.87 -11.05 5.70
C ALA A 35 -10.55 -9.94 6.51
N CYS A 36 -11.40 -9.11 5.87
CA CYS A 36 -12.21 -8.11 6.56
C CYS A 36 -13.13 -8.75 7.60
N ASP A 37 -13.83 -9.83 7.26
CA ASP A 37 -14.70 -10.53 8.19
C ASP A 37 -13.93 -11.07 9.40
N LEU A 38 -12.78 -11.71 9.19
CA LEU A 38 -11.94 -12.19 10.28
C LEU A 38 -11.50 -11.06 11.23
N MET A 39 -11.13 -9.91 10.66
CA MET A 39 -10.73 -8.74 11.44
C MET A 39 -11.89 -8.17 12.25
N LEU A 40 -13.09 -8.06 11.66
CA LEU A 40 -14.29 -7.53 12.33
C LEU A 40 -14.78 -8.44 13.47
N HIS A 41 -14.62 -9.76 13.33
CA HIS A 41 -14.99 -10.72 14.37
C HIS A 41 -13.89 -10.95 15.42
N CYS A 42 -12.74 -10.27 15.31
CA CYS A 42 -11.67 -10.38 16.28
C CYS A 42 -12.08 -9.76 17.63
N GLN A 43 -12.25 -10.61 18.66
CA GLN A 43 -12.58 -10.17 20.03
C GLN A 43 -11.38 -9.62 20.82
N GLY A 44 -10.17 -9.78 20.27
CA GLY A 44 -8.92 -9.40 20.91
C GLY A 44 -8.32 -8.13 20.29
N ARG A 45 -7.06 -8.24 19.86
CA ARG A 45 -6.35 -7.16 19.18
C ARG A 45 -5.77 -7.66 17.87
N ILE A 46 -5.84 -6.83 16.85
CA ILE A 46 -5.12 -7.03 15.60
C ILE A 46 -3.72 -6.44 15.80
N VAL A 47 -2.70 -7.29 15.76
CA VAL A 47 -1.30 -6.87 15.93
C VAL A 47 -0.62 -6.87 14.56
N VAL A 48 -0.12 -5.71 14.14
CA VAL A 48 0.60 -5.54 12.87
C VAL A 48 2.10 -5.55 13.15
N LEU A 49 2.83 -6.48 12.53
CA LEU A 49 4.28 -6.60 12.65
C LEU A 49 4.94 -6.34 11.30
N GLY A 50 6.15 -5.78 11.32
CA GLY A 50 6.96 -5.56 10.12
C GLY A 50 8.31 -4.94 10.48
N ILE A 51 9.21 -4.81 9.52
CA ILE A 51 10.48 -4.09 9.69
C ILE A 51 10.71 -3.16 8.48
N GLY A 52 11.50 -2.12 8.66
CA GLY A 52 11.80 -1.15 7.59
C GLY A 52 10.57 -0.40 7.08
N LYS A 53 10.51 -0.16 5.76
CA LYS A 53 9.45 0.64 5.10
C LYS A 53 8.04 0.09 5.36
N SER A 54 7.83 -1.22 5.15
CA SER A 54 6.55 -1.89 5.42
C SER A 54 6.11 -1.71 6.86
N GLY A 55 7.11 -1.70 7.74
CA GLY A 55 6.90 -1.38 9.11
C GLY A 55 6.43 0.05 9.37
N HIS A 56 7.04 1.03 8.72
CA HIS A 56 6.64 2.44 8.85
C HIS A 56 5.19 2.65 8.37
N ILE A 57 4.80 2.01 7.26
CA ILE A 57 3.41 2.02 6.76
C ILE A 57 2.43 1.43 7.78
N GLY A 58 2.84 0.38 8.50
CA GLY A 58 2.06 -0.24 9.57
C GLY A 58 1.90 0.58 10.85
N GLY A 59 2.46 1.80 10.92
CA GLY A 59 2.26 2.72 12.05
C GLY A 59 3.00 2.35 13.34
N LYS A 60 4.15 1.68 13.20
CA LYS A 60 4.96 1.18 14.32
C LYS A 60 6.40 1.74 14.25
#